data_AF-A0A1I4DP74-F1
#
_entry.id   AF-A0A1I4DP74-F1
#
_cell.length_a   1.000
_cell.length_b   1.000
_cell.length_c   1.000
_cell.angle_alpha   90.00
_cell.angle_beta   90.00
_cell.angle_gamma   90.00
#
_symmetry.space_group_name_H-M   'P 1'
#
loop_
_entity.id
_entity.type
_entity.pdbx_description
1 polymer ?
#
loop_
_entity_poly.entity_id
_entity_poly.type
_entity_poly.pdbx_seq_one_letter_code
_entity_poly.pdbx_strand_id
1 'polypeptide(L)'
;MSKKLLFQFDTDATPSVFDVVVGYDGGADHITGYGNVTPDNVGAYVDGTIYTRGGKEKQSTAIFVGGGDMAAGERVFEAVKKRFFGPFRVSCMLDSNGSNTTAAAGVALVVKAAGGSVKGKKAVVLAGTGPVGMRSAALLAGEGAEVVLCGRKLDKAQAAADSVNKRFKVNVTAAETPDDASRSEVVKGAHLVFAAGAIGLELLPQASWQNESSIEIVADYNAQPPLGIGGIDATDKGKEYGGKRAFGALGIGGLKLKLHRACIAKLFESSEGVFDAEEIYKLAKEMA
;
A
#
# COMPACT_ATOMS: atom_id res chain seq x y z
N MET A 1 21.45 10.09 24.03
CA MET A 1 21.05 9.34 22.83
C MET A 1 21.12 10.28 21.64
N SER A 2 21.60 9.82 20.48
CA SER A 2 21.51 10.61 19.25
C SER A 2 20.06 10.85 18.86
N LYS A 3 19.81 12.00 18.22
CA LYS A 3 18.51 12.29 17.61
C LYS A 3 18.20 11.30 16.50
N LYS A 4 16.94 10.86 16.42
CA LYS A 4 16.35 10.03 15.37
C LYS A 4 16.09 10.86 14.12
N LEU A 5 16.92 10.68 13.10
CA LEU A 5 16.87 11.45 11.85
C LEU A 5 16.23 10.59 10.77
N LEU A 6 15.08 11.03 10.26
CA LEU A 6 14.41 10.42 9.11
C LEU A 6 14.71 11.25 7.86
N PHE A 7 15.38 10.64 6.89
CA PHE A 7 15.57 11.23 5.57
C PHE A 7 14.45 10.77 4.64
N GLN A 8 13.59 11.71 4.24
CA GLN A 8 12.47 11.45 3.34
C GLN A 8 12.89 11.74 1.90
N PHE A 9 12.89 10.69 1.08
CA PHE A 9 13.22 10.75 -0.34
C PHE A 9 11.94 10.58 -1.14
N ASP A 10 11.45 11.68 -1.69
CA ASP A 10 10.20 11.74 -2.42
C ASP A 10 10.48 11.85 -3.92
N THR A 11 9.82 11.02 -4.73
CA THR A 11 9.95 11.07 -6.18
C THR A 11 9.22 12.26 -6.79
N ASP A 12 8.25 12.83 -6.08
CA ASP A 12 7.50 13.99 -6.53
C ASP A 12 8.33 15.27 -6.32
N ALA A 13 7.86 16.39 -6.88
CA ALA A 13 8.59 17.66 -6.84
C ALA A 13 8.88 18.16 -5.41
N THR A 14 8.01 17.82 -4.46
CA THR A 14 8.12 18.18 -3.05
C THR A 14 7.74 17.01 -2.17
N PRO A 15 8.37 16.84 -1.00
CA PRO A 15 8.01 15.79 -0.06
C PRO A 15 6.56 15.87 0.42
N SER A 16 5.91 14.71 0.51
CA SER A 16 4.57 14.55 1.03
C SER A 16 4.43 15.06 2.47
N VAL A 17 3.51 16.02 2.68
CA VAL A 17 3.14 16.53 4.02
C VAL A 17 2.53 15.43 4.89
N PHE A 18 1.79 14.51 4.27
CA PHE A 18 1.17 13.39 4.99
C PHE A 18 2.25 12.54 5.68
N ASP A 19 3.30 12.18 4.93
CA ASP A 19 4.36 11.32 5.45
C ASP A 19 5.22 12.04 6.49
N VAL A 20 5.38 13.36 6.39
CA VAL A 20 6.03 14.18 7.42
C VAL A 20 5.28 14.07 8.76
N VAL A 21 3.96 14.29 8.75
CA VAL A 21 3.15 14.23 10.00
C VAL A 21 3.21 12.83 10.61
N VAL A 22 3.01 11.79 9.80
CA VAL A 22 3.02 10.41 10.28
C VAL A 22 4.42 9.98 10.73
N GLY A 23 5.47 10.49 10.10
CA GLY A 23 6.87 10.26 10.50
C GLY A 23 7.17 10.83 11.89
N TYR A 24 6.72 12.05 12.18
CA TYR A 24 6.88 12.65 13.51
C TYR A 24 6.05 11.89 14.56
N ASP A 25 4.79 11.61 14.27
CA ASP A 25 3.92 10.81 15.16
C ASP A 25 4.45 9.38 15.38
N GLY A 26 5.24 8.85 14.43
CA GLY A 26 5.92 7.56 14.51
C GLY A 26 7.22 7.59 15.32
N GLY A 27 7.67 8.76 15.78
CA GLY A 27 8.80 8.90 16.70
C GLY A 27 10.12 9.30 16.06
N ALA A 28 10.11 9.88 14.85
CA ALA A 28 11.27 10.61 14.33
C ALA A 28 11.45 11.92 15.13
N ASP A 29 12.70 12.27 15.47
CA ASP A 29 12.98 13.56 16.13
C ASP A 29 13.08 14.70 15.11
N HIS A 30 13.61 14.40 13.91
CA HIS A 30 13.75 15.34 12.80
C HIS A 30 13.48 14.62 11.48
N ILE A 31 12.74 15.28 10.59
CA ILE A 31 12.53 14.83 9.21
C ILE A 31 13.17 15.84 8.26
N THR A 32 14.06 15.35 7.39
CA THR A 32 14.68 16.15 6.33
C THR A 32 14.24 15.59 4.99
N GLY A 33 13.39 16.35 4.28
CA GLY A 33 12.78 15.92 3.03
C GLY A 33 13.49 16.44 1.78
N TYR A 34 13.58 15.56 0.78
CA TYR A 34 14.10 15.84 -0.56
C TYR A 34 13.05 15.43 -1.59
N GLY A 35 12.69 16.35 -2.49
CA GLY A 35 11.88 16.04 -3.67
C GLY A 35 12.74 15.79 -4.91
N ASN A 36 12.12 15.32 -5.99
CA ASN A 36 12.76 14.96 -7.26
C ASN A 36 13.87 13.91 -7.09
N VAL A 37 13.69 12.98 -6.15
CA VAL A 37 14.69 11.92 -5.93
C VAL A 37 14.59 10.89 -7.06
N THR A 38 15.75 10.52 -7.61
CA THR A 38 15.90 9.55 -8.70
C THR A 38 16.95 8.50 -8.33
N PRO A 39 16.99 7.35 -9.04
CA PRO A 39 18.04 6.36 -8.83
C PRO A 39 19.47 6.91 -9.01
N ASP A 40 19.63 7.96 -9.82
CA ASP A 40 20.95 8.53 -10.13
C ASP A 40 21.44 9.47 -9.02
N ASN A 41 20.55 10.25 -8.40
CA ASN A 41 20.93 11.22 -7.36
C ASN A 41 20.90 10.64 -5.94
N VAL A 42 20.08 9.60 -5.68
CA VAL A 42 19.86 9.08 -4.32
C VAL A 42 21.12 8.51 -3.67
N GLY A 43 22.09 8.04 -4.46
CA GLY A 43 23.34 7.48 -3.94
C GLY A 43 24.12 8.44 -3.04
N ALA A 44 24.20 9.72 -3.43
CA ALA A 44 24.88 10.75 -2.63
C ALA A 44 24.14 11.05 -1.32
N TYR A 45 22.81 10.99 -1.32
CA TYR A 45 22.01 11.16 -0.10
C TYR A 45 22.23 9.99 0.86
N VAL A 46 22.26 8.76 0.34
CA VAL A 46 22.51 7.56 1.14
C VAL A 46 23.92 7.59 1.75
N ASP A 47 24.94 8.04 1.01
CA ASP A 47 26.30 8.21 1.55
C ASP A 47 26.30 9.05 2.84
N GLY A 48 25.54 10.15 2.85
CA GLY A 48 25.36 11.00 4.03
C GLY A 48 24.74 10.28 5.23
N THR A 49 23.93 9.24 5.01
CA THR A 49 23.31 8.46 6.09
C THR A 49 24.23 7.38 6.67
N ILE A 50 25.15 6.82 5.87
CA ILE A 50 25.95 5.64 6.26
C ILE A 50 27.38 5.99 6.69
N TYR A 51 27.94 7.13 6.29
CA TYR A 51 29.30 7.56 6.65
C TYR A 51 29.37 8.51 7.86
N THR A 52 28.24 8.90 8.45
CA THR A 52 28.19 9.97 9.47
C THR A 52 27.97 9.49 10.90
N ARG A 53 27.58 8.21 11.10
CA ARG A 53 27.40 7.61 12.44
C ARG A 53 28.01 6.20 12.49
N GLY A 54 28.62 5.87 13.62
CA GLY A 54 29.25 4.57 13.87
C GLY A 54 28.55 3.76 14.96
N GLY A 55 28.86 2.46 15.03
CA GLY A 55 28.39 1.56 16.09
C GLY A 55 26.87 1.56 16.25
N LYS A 56 26.40 1.68 17.50
CA LYS A 56 24.97 1.69 17.84
C LYS A 56 24.25 2.94 17.32
N GLU A 57 24.95 4.05 17.08
CA GLU A 57 24.31 5.30 16.66
C GLU A 57 23.74 5.23 15.23
N LYS A 58 24.17 4.25 14.41
CA LYS A 58 23.64 4.02 13.05
C LYS A 58 22.12 3.86 13.04
N GLN A 59 21.56 3.15 14.02
CA GLN A 59 20.11 2.93 14.09
C GLN A 59 19.31 4.20 14.38
N SER A 60 19.97 5.31 14.75
CA SER A 60 19.28 6.60 14.95
C SER A 60 19.14 7.39 13.65
N THR A 61 19.55 6.85 12.51
CA THR A 61 19.30 7.41 11.16
C THR A 61 18.51 6.40 10.36
N ALA A 62 17.51 6.85 9.62
CA ALA A 62 16.69 5.99 8.76
C ALA A 62 16.29 6.72 7.47
N ILE A 63 15.86 5.94 6.48
CA ILE A 63 15.40 6.42 5.18
C ILE A 63 13.93 6.04 4.97
N PHE A 64 13.14 6.97 4.44
CA PHE A 64 11.79 6.72 3.95
C PHE A 64 11.71 7.14 2.49
N VAL A 65 11.18 6.27 1.62
CA VAL A 65 10.96 6.54 0.20
C VAL A 65 9.46 6.69 -0.06
N GLY A 66 9.07 7.84 -0.62
CA GLY A 66 7.67 8.25 -0.85
C GLY A 66 7.34 8.53 -2.31
N GLY A 67 6.37 9.42 -2.54
CA GLY A 67 5.94 9.91 -3.86
C GLY A 67 4.71 9.24 -4.46
N GLY A 68 4.20 9.80 -5.57
CA GLY A 68 2.95 9.37 -6.21
C GLY A 68 3.09 8.24 -7.22
N ASP A 69 4.29 7.99 -7.74
CA ASP A 69 4.58 6.93 -8.72
C ASP A 69 5.26 5.73 -8.05
N MET A 70 4.53 4.61 -7.96
CA MET A 70 5.02 3.38 -7.33
C MET A 70 6.28 2.82 -8.02
N ALA A 71 6.33 2.85 -9.35
CA ALA A 71 7.47 2.30 -10.10
C ALA A 71 8.70 3.20 -9.99
N ALA A 72 8.51 4.52 -9.83
CA ALA A 72 9.59 5.44 -9.47
C ALA A 72 10.09 5.16 -8.05
N GLY A 73 9.18 5.03 -7.08
CA GLY A 73 9.50 4.70 -5.69
C GLY A 73 10.28 3.39 -5.55
N GLU A 74 9.85 2.32 -6.24
CA GLU A 74 10.56 1.04 -6.27
C GLU A 74 12.00 1.19 -6.82
N ARG A 75 12.18 1.92 -7.93
CA ARG A 75 13.52 2.14 -8.50
C ARG A 75 14.43 2.91 -7.55
N VAL A 76 13.92 3.93 -6.88
CA VAL A 76 14.66 4.69 -5.86
C VAL A 76 15.00 3.79 -4.67
N PHE A 77 14.04 2.99 -4.20
CA PHE A 77 14.24 2.09 -3.06
C PHE A 77 15.28 0.99 -3.35
N GLU A 78 15.28 0.42 -4.56
CA GLU A 78 16.34 -0.50 -5.00
C GLU A 78 17.71 0.20 -5.07
N ALA A 79 17.75 1.45 -5.58
CA ALA A 79 19.00 2.22 -5.61
C ALA A 79 19.54 2.55 -4.20
N VAL A 80 18.65 2.82 -3.23
CA VAL A 80 19.01 2.98 -1.81
C VAL A 80 19.67 1.71 -1.29
N LYS A 81 19.01 0.55 -1.45
CA LYS A 81 19.53 -0.74 -0.98
C LYS A 81 20.84 -1.12 -1.67
N LYS A 82 20.96 -0.84 -2.96
CA LYS A 82 22.17 -1.09 -3.75
C LYS A 82 23.37 -0.25 -3.30
N ARG A 83 23.14 0.93 -2.72
CA ARG A 83 24.22 1.80 -2.23
C ARG A 83 24.82 1.32 -0.90
N PHE A 84 24.07 0.52 -0.12
CA PHE A 84 24.59 -0.10 1.10
C PHE A 84 25.65 -1.17 0.81
N PHE A 85 26.62 -1.31 1.71
CA PHE A 85 27.63 -2.38 1.64
C PHE A 85 28.13 -2.77 3.04
N GLY A 86 28.33 -4.06 3.29
CA GLY A 86 28.75 -4.57 4.60
C GLY A 86 27.86 -4.00 5.74
N PRO A 87 28.45 -3.48 6.84
CA PRO A 87 27.71 -2.85 7.93
C PRO A 87 27.32 -1.38 7.67
N PHE A 88 27.67 -0.79 6.53
CA PHE A 88 27.35 0.59 6.15
C PHE A 88 25.95 0.65 5.54
N ARG A 89 24.97 0.66 6.43
CA ARG A 89 23.54 0.69 6.12
C ARG A 89 22.75 1.30 7.27
N VAL A 90 21.54 1.72 6.94
CA VAL A 90 20.50 2.18 7.86
C VAL A 90 19.19 1.48 7.49
N SER A 91 18.23 1.46 8.41
CA SER A 91 16.91 0.93 8.08
C SER A 91 16.22 1.83 7.05
N CYS A 92 15.44 1.22 6.15
CA CYS A 92 14.73 1.92 5.09
C CYS A 92 13.30 1.41 4.90
N MET A 93 12.38 2.31 4.53
CA MET A 93 10.97 2.02 4.27
C MET A 93 10.54 2.57 2.92
N LEU A 94 9.62 1.88 2.22
CA LEU A 94 8.96 2.34 1.00
C LEU A 94 7.44 2.42 1.25
N ASP A 95 6.82 3.57 0.99
CA ASP A 95 5.36 3.74 1.12
C ASP A 95 4.79 4.86 0.22
N SER A 96 5.11 4.85 -1.08
CA SER A 96 4.62 5.80 -2.09
C SER A 96 3.09 5.97 -2.05
N ASN A 97 2.62 7.16 -1.63
CA ASN A 97 1.21 7.50 -1.39
C ASN A 97 0.46 6.48 -0.50
N GLY A 98 1.15 5.92 0.49
CA GLY A 98 0.57 4.92 1.39
C GLY A 98 0.30 3.58 0.72
N SER A 99 0.96 3.27 -0.40
CA SER A 99 0.75 2.04 -1.17
C SER A 99 0.84 0.78 -0.32
N ASN A 100 1.95 0.60 0.39
CA ASN A 100 2.21 -0.58 1.20
C ASN A 100 1.34 -0.59 2.44
N THR A 101 1.30 0.51 3.20
CA THR A 101 0.60 0.54 4.50
C THR A 101 -0.92 0.50 4.34
N THR A 102 -1.48 1.13 3.30
CA THR A 102 -2.93 1.09 3.04
C THR A 102 -3.37 -0.26 2.50
N ALA A 103 -2.65 -0.81 1.52
CA ALA A 103 -2.95 -2.14 1.00
C ALA A 103 -2.78 -3.21 2.08
N ALA A 104 -1.72 -3.14 2.87
CA ALA A 104 -1.48 -4.07 3.96
C ALA A 104 -2.60 -4.04 5.00
N ALA A 105 -3.03 -2.85 5.43
CA ALA A 105 -4.14 -2.70 6.36
C ALA A 105 -5.47 -3.23 5.78
N GLY A 106 -5.79 -2.86 4.54
CA GLY A 106 -7.03 -3.29 3.87
C GLY A 106 -7.08 -4.81 3.69
N VAL A 107 -6.04 -5.39 3.12
CA VAL A 107 -5.96 -6.84 2.88
C VAL A 107 -5.94 -7.61 4.19
N ALA A 108 -5.20 -7.18 5.22
CA ALA A 108 -5.15 -7.87 6.51
C ALA A 108 -6.53 -7.92 7.19
N LEU A 109 -7.27 -6.80 7.17
CA LEU A 109 -8.63 -6.73 7.72
C LEU A 109 -9.60 -7.65 6.97
N VAL A 110 -9.53 -7.66 5.63
CA VAL A 110 -10.39 -8.52 4.80
C VAL A 110 -10.06 -10.00 5.01
N VAL A 111 -8.78 -10.38 5.01
CA VAL A 111 -8.36 -11.77 5.25
C VAL A 111 -8.77 -12.24 6.65
N LYS A 112 -8.62 -11.40 7.67
CA LYS A 112 -9.10 -11.68 9.03
C LYS A 112 -10.61 -11.90 9.05
N ALA A 113 -11.38 -11.01 8.42
CA ALA A 113 -12.84 -11.11 8.35
C ALA A 113 -13.35 -12.30 7.52
N ALA A 114 -12.53 -12.81 6.59
CA ALA A 114 -12.77 -14.04 5.83
C ALA A 114 -12.43 -15.33 6.61
N GLY A 115 -12.04 -15.22 7.89
CA GLY A 115 -11.67 -16.37 8.73
C GLY A 115 -10.19 -16.75 8.67
N GLY A 116 -9.33 -15.85 8.18
CA GLY A 116 -7.87 -16.01 8.16
C GLY A 116 -7.30 -16.58 6.86
N SER A 117 -8.12 -16.90 5.86
CA SER A 117 -7.65 -17.34 4.55
C SER A 117 -8.57 -16.89 3.42
N VAL A 118 -7.96 -16.53 2.29
CA VAL A 118 -8.62 -16.21 1.02
C VAL A 118 -8.11 -17.08 -0.13
N LYS A 119 -7.41 -18.17 0.20
CA LYS A 119 -6.80 -19.05 -0.79
C LYS A 119 -7.86 -19.68 -1.69
N GLY A 120 -7.67 -19.59 -3.00
CA GLY A 120 -8.60 -20.09 -4.02
C GLY A 120 -9.85 -19.23 -4.21
N LYS A 121 -10.01 -18.12 -3.47
CA LYS A 121 -11.12 -17.18 -3.70
C LYS A 121 -10.75 -16.18 -4.80
N LYS A 122 -11.72 -15.87 -5.65
CA LYS A 122 -11.63 -14.79 -6.64
C LYS A 122 -11.72 -13.42 -5.98
N ALA A 123 -10.72 -12.57 -6.21
CA ALA A 123 -10.66 -11.18 -5.76
C ALA A 123 -10.56 -10.22 -6.96
N VAL A 124 -11.36 -9.16 -6.95
CA VAL A 124 -11.36 -8.13 -8.01
C VAL A 124 -10.90 -6.80 -7.41
N VAL A 125 -9.90 -6.19 -8.02
CA VAL A 125 -9.40 -4.85 -7.65
C VAL A 125 -9.80 -3.85 -8.73
N LEU A 126 -10.87 -3.10 -8.48
CA LEU A 126 -11.38 -2.05 -9.36
C LEU A 126 -10.46 -0.83 -9.33
N ALA A 127 -10.21 -0.24 -10.50
CA ALA A 127 -9.24 0.84 -10.69
C ALA A 127 -7.85 0.52 -10.09
N GLY A 128 -7.43 -0.74 -10.18
CA GLY A 128 -6.27 -1.29 -9.49
C GLY A 128 -4.90 -0.86 -10.04
N THR A 129 -4.84 0.02 -11.04
CA THR A 129 -3.58 0.43 -11.68
C THR A 129 -2.77 1.45 -10.87
N GLY A 130 -3.35 2.03 -9.82
CA GLY A 130 -2.64 2.93 -8.91
C GLY A 130 -1.82 2.19 -7.85
N PRO A 131 -0.95 2.89 -7.09
CA PRO A 131 -0.04 2.27 -6.11
C PRO A 131 -0.74 1.35 -5.10
N VAL A 132 -1.84 1.82 -4.49
CA VAL A 132 -2.62 1.05 -3.49
C VAL A 132 -3.29 -0.16 -4.14
N GLY A 133 -3.82 -0.02 -5.36
CA GLY A 133 -4.45 -1.12 -6.10
C GLY A 133 -3.45 -2.23 -6.45
N MET A 134 -2.28 -1.85 -6.97
CA MET A 134 -1.21 -2.77 -7.32
C MET A 134 -0.71 -3.54 -6.10
N ARG A 135 -0.48 -2.86 -4.97
CA ARG A 135 -0.08 -3.53 -3.71
C ARG A 135 -1.20 -4.40 -3.14
N SER A 136 -2.46 -3.99 -3.23
CA SER A 136 -3.59 -4.83 -2.81
C SER A 136 -3.64 -6.13 -3.61
N ALA A 137 -3.47 -6.03 -4.93
CA ALA A 137 -3.43 -7.18 -5.82
C ALA A 137 -2.25 -8.12 -5.50
N ALA A 138 -1.06 -7.57 -5.26
CA ALA A 138 0.12 -8.34 -4.85
C ALA A 138 -0.11 -9.13 -3.56
N LEU A 139 -0.63 -8.47 -2.53
CA LEU A 139 -0.85 -9.09 -1.22
C LEU A 139 -1.96 -10.15 -1.25
N LEU A 140 -3.07 -9.88 -1.96
CA LEU A 140 -4.13 -10.88 -2.16
C LEU A 140 -3.62 -12.12 -2.90
N ALA A 141 -2.83 -11.92 -3.96
CA ALA A 141 -2.23 -13.04 -4.69
C ALA A 141 -1.22 -13.82 -3.84
N GLY A 142 -0.45 -13.13 -2.99
CA GLY A 142 0.44 -13.76 -2.00
C GLY A 142 -0.30 -14.60 -0.94
N GLU A 143 -1.54 -14.24 -0.60
CA GLU A 143 -2.45 -15.03 0.24
C GLU A 143 -3.12 -16.19 -0.53
N GLY A 144 -2.83 -16.33 -1.83
CA GLY A 144 -3.35 -17.40 -2.68
C GLY A 144 -4.73 -17.13 -3.28
N ALA A 145 -5.21 -15.89 -3.28
CA ALA A 145 -6.42 -15.51 -4.01
C ALA A 145 -6.17 -15.48 -5.53
N GLU A 146 -7.22 -15.74 -6.31
CA GLU A 146 -7.23 -15.52 -7.76
C GLU A 146 -7.58 -14.06 -8.05
N VAL A 147 -6.59 -13.26 -8.45
CA VAL A 147 -6.75 -11.80 -8.52
C VAL A 147 -6.93 -11.30 -9.94
N VAL A 148 -7.97 -10.48 -10.14
CA VAL A 148 -8.19 -9.69 -11.36
C VAL A 148 -7.97 -8.20 -11.05
N LEU A 149 -6.96 -7.60 -11.66
CA LEU A 149 -6.65 -6.17 -11.57
C LEU A 149 -7.31 -5.42 -12.74
N CYS A 150 -8.21 -4.50 -12.42
CA CYS A 150 -9.03 -3.83 -13.41
C CYS A 150 -8.54 -2.39 -13.68
N GLY A 151 -8.61 -1.96 -14.93
CA GLY A 151 -8.36 -0.57 -15.33
C GLY A 151 -9.25 -0.15 -16.50
N ARG A 152 -9.31 1.15 -16.79
CA ARG A 152 -10.13 1.68 -17.90
C ARG A 152 -9.61 1.30 -19.29
N LYS A 153 -8.33 0.94 -19.38
CA LYS A 153 -7.68 0.49 -20.62
C LYS A 153 -6.90 -0.78 -20.33
N LEU A 154 -7.00 -1.77 -21.21
CA LEU A 154 -6.39 -3.08 -21.01
C LEU A 154 -4.86 -3.00 -20.93
N ASP A 155 -4.23 -2.20 -21.79
CA ASP A 155 -2.77 -2.00 -21.83
C ASP A 155 -2.22 -1.53 -20.47
N LYS A 156 -2.89 -0.57 -19.83
CA LYS A 156 -2.52 -0.06 -18.50
C LYS A 156 -2.77 -1.08 -17.39
N ALA A 157 -3.88 -1.81 -17.45
CA ALA A 157 -4.18 -2.87 -16.50
C ALA A 157 -3.16 -4.01 -16.60
N GLN A 158 -2.79 -4.41 -17.82
CA GLN A 158 -1.80 -5.44 -18.08
C GLN A 158 -0.41 -5.01 -17.61
N ALA A 159 0.03 -3.79 -17.92
CA ALA A 159 1.31 -3.28 -17.44
C ALA A 159 1.40 -3.26 -15.90
N ALA A 160 0.31 -2.90 -15.23
CA ALA A 160 0.23 -2.95 -13.76
C ALA A 160 0.29 -4.39 -13.23
N ALA A 161 -0.45 -5.32 -13.83
CA ALA A 161 -0.40 -6.74 -13.47
C ALA A 161 0.99 -7.35 -13.72
N ASP A 162 1.63 -7.05 -14.85
CA ASP A 162 2.98 -7.53 -15.19
C ASP A 162 4.02 -7.03 -14.20
N SER A 163 3.93 -5.75 -13.79
CA SER A 163 4.78 -5.16 -12.75
C SER A 163 4.62 -5.91 -11.42
N VAL A 164 3.38 -6.15 -10.99
CA VAL A 164 3.06 -6.92 -9.78
C VAL A 164 3.61 -8.34 -9.88
N ASN A 165 3.31 -9.05 -10.96
CA ASN A 165 3.75 -10.43 -11.20
C ASN A 165 5.28 -10.55 -11.16
N LYS A 166 5.98 -9.60 -11.79
CA LYS A 166 7.44 -9.57 -11.81
C LYS A 166 8.05 -9.36 -10.42
N ARG A 167 7.53 -8.40 -9.64
CA ARG A 167 8.04 -8.03 -8.30
C ARG A 167 7.71 -9.08 -7.24
N PHE A 168 6.52 -9.67 -7.28
CA PHE A 168 6.00 -10.55 -6.23
C PHE A 168 5.98 -12.03 -6.58
N LYS A 169 6.32 -12.40 -7.83
CA LYS A 169 6.32 -13.79 -8.32
C LYS A 169 4.95 -14.45 -8.20
N VAL A 170 3.92 -13.70 -8.58
CA VAL A 170 2.50 -14.10 -8.57
C VAL A 170 1.92 -14.09 -9.98
N ASN A 171 0.64 -14.46 -10.12
CA ASN A 171 -0.08 -14.49 -11.40
C ASN A 171 -1.43 -13.73 -11.32
N VAL A 172 -1.35 -12.41 -11.18
CA VAL A 172 -2.48 -11.49 -11.30
C VAL A 172 -2.86 -11.36 -12.78
N THR A 173 -4.16 -11.44 -13.08
CA THR A 173 -4.69 -11.20 -14.43
C THR A 173 -5.22 -9.77 -14.56
N ALA A 174 -5.23 -9.22 -15.77
CA ALA A 174 -5.72 -7.89 -16.05
C ALA A 174 -7.09 -7.93 -16.74
N ALA A 175 -7.95 -6.95 -16.47
CA ALA A 175 -9.22 -6.76 -17.17
C ALA A 175 -9.47 -5.28 -17.50
N GLU A 176 -10.10 -5.04 -18.65
CA GLU A 176 -10.56 -3.72 -19.05
C GLU A 176 -11.99 -3.47 -18.55
N THR A 177 -12.19 -2.33 -17.88
CA THR A 177 -13.48 -1.89 -17.34
C THR A 177 -13.65 -0.38 -17.55
N PRO A 178 -13.98 0.06 -18.78
CA PRO A 178 -14.00 1.48 -19.12
C PRO A 178 -15.18 2.26 -18.50
N ASP A 179 -16.23 1.55 -18.07
CA ASP A 179 -17.51 2.11 -17.65
C ASP A 179 -18.14 1.33 -16.47
N ASP A 180 -19.29 1.79 -16.00
CA ASP A 180 -19.95 1.25 -14.80
C ASP A 180 -20.51 -0.16 -15.05
N ALA A 181 -20.96 -0.43 -16.28
CA ALA A 181 -21.51 -1.72 -16.68
C ALA A 181 -20.43 -2.80 -16.66
N SER A 182 -19.27 -2.54 -17.26
CA SER A 182 -18.12 -3.45 -17.25
C SER A 182 -17.56 -3.68 -15.83
N ARG A 183 -17.55 -2.65 -14.97
CA ARG A 183 -17.19 -2.81 -13.55
C ARG A 183 -18.19 -3.69 -12.78
N SER A 184 -19.47 -3.58 -13.09
CA SER A 184 -20.51 -4.42 -12.49
C SER A 184 -20.46 -5.86 -13.01
N GLU A 185 -20.05 -6.07 -14.27
CA GLU A 185 -19.91 -7.40 -14.85
C GLU A 185 -18.71 -8.16 -14.27
N VAL A 186 -17.55 -7.50 -14.14
CA VAL A 186 -16.30 -8.17 -13.72
C VAL A 186 -16.37 -8.72 -12.29
N VAL A 187 -17.19 -8.13 -11.42
CA VAL A 187 -17.35 -8.56 -10.02
C VAL A 187 -18.26 -9.78 -9.85
N LYS A 188 -18.99 -10.20 -10.90
CA LYS A 188 -19.81 -11.41 -10.84
C LYS A 188 -18.95 -12.64 -10.56
N GLY A 189 -19.41 -13.50 -9.65
CA GLY A 189 -18.66 -14.66 -9.17
C GLY A 189 -17.40 -14.32 -8.35
N ALA A 190 -17.12 -13.03 -8.05
CA ALA A 190 -16.05 -12.66 -7.14
C ALA A 190 -16.49 -12.86 -5.69
N HIS A 191 -15.53 -13.16 -4.82
CA HIS A 191 -15.74 -13.29 -3.37
C HIS A 191 -15.34 -12.00 -2.65
N LEU A 192 -14.28 -11.34 -3.14
CA LEU A 192 -13.72 -10.13 -2.57
C LEU A 192 -13.68 -9.04 -3.63
N VAL A 193 -14.10 -7.82 -3.29
CA VAL A 193 -13.99 -6.66 -4.19
C VAL A 193 -13.33 -5.50 -3.48
N PHE A 194 -12.29 -4.94 -4.09
CA PHE A 194 -11.58 -3.76 -3.61
C PHE A 194 -11.77 -2.60 -4.60
N ALA A 195 -12.14 -1.42 -4.11
CA ALA A 195 -12.19 -0.18 -4.88
C ALA A 195 -10.96 0.69 -4.57
N ALA A 196 -10.05 0.81 -5.53
CA ALA A 196 -8.80 1.58 -5.43
C ALA A 196 -8.80 2.81 -6.37
N GLY A 197 -9.98 3.42 -6.53
CA GLY A 197 -10.21 4.54 -7.43
C GLY A 197 -9.59 5.86 -7.00
N ALA A 198 -9.70 6.84 -7.88
CA ALA A 198 -9.41 8.23 -7.53
C ALA A 198 -10.36 8.72 -6.42
N ILE A 199 -9.89 9.71 -5.66
CA ILE A 199 -10.65 10.33 -4.58
C ILE A 199 -11.95 10.93 -5.12
N GLY A 200 -13.07 10.72 -4.41
CA GLY A 200 -14.38 11.30 -4.76
C GLY A 200 -15.04 10.68 -5.99
N LEU A 201 -14.75 9.42 -6.30
CA LEU A 201 -15.32 8.71 -7.44
C LEU A 201 -15.96 7.40 -7.01
N GLU A 202 -17.23 7.20 -7.36
CA GLU A 202 -17.91 5.91 -7.21
C GLU A 202 -17.51 4.95 -8.33
N LEU A 203 -17.12 3.73 -7.95
CA LEU A 203 -16.73 2.66 -8.86
C LEU A 203 -17.74 1.51 -8.90
N LEU A 204 -18.41 1.24 -7.78
CA LEU A 204 -19.30 0.10 -7.65
C LEU A 204 -20.60 0.51 -6.94
N PRO A 205 -21.68 0.79 -7.69
CA PRO A 205 -22.97 1.13 -7.12
C PRO A 205 -23.53 0.02 -6.21
N GLN A 206 -24.37 0.39 -5.24
CA GLN A 206 -24.94 -0.54 -4.26
C GLN A 206 -25.57 -1.80 -4.89
N ALA A 207 -26.34 -1.60 -5.96
CA ALA A 207 -27.05 -2.68 -6.65
C ALA A 207 -26.11 -3.70 -7.33
N SER A 208 -24.90 -3.29 -7.69
CA SER A 208 -23.91 -4.12 -8.39
C SER A 208 -23.17 -5.09 -7.46
N TRP A 209 -23.21 -4.89 -6.15
CA TRP A 209 -22.54 -5.78 -5.19
C TRP A 209 -23.47 -6.44 -4.18
N GLN A 210 -24.56 -5.79 -3.76
CA GLN A 210 -25.48 -6.39 -2.78
C GLN A 210 -26.27 -7.57 -3.35
N ASN A 211 -26.59 -7.53 -4.65
CA ASN A 211 -27.37 -8.58 -5.32
C ASN A 211 -26.51 -9.74 -5.85
N GLU A 212 -25.18 -9.58 -5.91
CA GLU A 212 -24.29 -10.63 -6.37
C GLU A 212 -24.03 -11.63 -5.22
N SER A 213 -24.57 -12.84 -5.33
CA SER A 213 -24.58 -13.80 -4.23
C SER A 213 -23.19 -14.27 -3.81
N SER A 214 -22.22 -14.31 -4.73
CA SER A 214 -20.85 -14.77 -4.44
C SER A 214 -20.03 -13.80 -3.58
N ILE A 215 -20.33 -12.49 -3.62
CA ILE A 215 -19.54 -11.49 -2.90
C ILE A 215 -19.73 -11.69 -1.40
N GLU A 216 -18.62 -11.87 -0.69
CA GLU A 216 -18.57 -12.00 0.75
C GLU A 216 -18.15 -10.69 1.41
N ILE A 217 -17.12 -10.03 0.88
CA ILE A 217 -16.51 -8.84 1.48
C ILE A 217 -16.20 -7.79 0.41
N VAL A 218 -16.54 -6.54 0.69
CA VAL A 218 -16.15 -5.37 -0.10
C VAL A 218 -15.28 -4.43 0.72
N ALA A 219 -14.28 -3.80 0.08
CA ALA A 219 -13.37 -2.87 0.71
C ALA A 219 -13.12 -1.65 -0.17
N ASP A 220 -13.22 -0.46 0.40
CA ASP A 220 -13.06 0.81 -0.32
C ASP A 220 -11.93 1.64 0.29
N TYR A 221 -11.04 2.14 -0.56
CA TYR A 221 -9.95 3.02 -0.15
C TYR A 221 -10.28 4.51 -0.31
N ASN A 222 -11.38 4.87 -0.97
CA ASN A 222 -11.78 6.26 -1.15
C ASN A 222 -12.51 6.79 0.10
N ALA A 223 -11.92 7.77 0.78
CA ALA A 223 -12.52 8.40 1.97
C ALA A 223 -13.37 9.65 1.66
N GLN A 224 -13.31 10.18 0.43
CA GLN A 224 -14.03 11.39 0.06
C GLN A 224 -15.33 11.02 -0.67
N PRO A 225 -16.48 11.55 -0.25
CA PRO A 225 -17.73 11.37 -0.98
C PRO A 225 -17.70 11.96 -2.41
N PRO A 226 -18.39 11.34 -3.39
CA PRO A 226 -19.00 10.01 -3.30
C PRO A 226 -17.94 8.92 -3.09
N LEU A 227 -18.23 7.95 -2.22
CA LEU A 227 -17.33 6.83 -1.91
C LEU A 227 -17.16 5.92 -3.13
N GLY A 228 -16.10 5.12 -3.15
CA GLY A 228 -15.82 4.15 -4.22
C GLY A 228 -16.85 3.02 -4.31
N ILE A 229 -17.46 2.65 -3.19
CA ILE A 229 -18.51 1.63 -3.12
C ILE A 229 -19.80 2.26 -2.58
N GLY A 230 -20.90 2.11 -3.33
CA GLY A 230 -22.20 2.65 -2.95
C GLY A 230 -22.86 1.85 -1.83
N GLY A 231 -23.56 2.53 -0.93
CA GLY A 231 -24.34 1.91 0.15
C GLY A 231 -23.56 1.49 1.40
N ILE A 232 -22.28 1.86 1.51
CA ILE A 232 -21.44 1.66 2.71
C ILE A 232 -21.10 3.01 3.35
N ASP A 233 -20.66 2.99 4.61
CA ASP A 233 -20.11 4.18 5.28
C ASP A 233 -18.56 4.12 5.27
N ALA A 234 -17.90 5.29 5.16
CA ALA A 234 -16.44 5.34 5.17
C ALA A 234 -15.84 4.79 6.48
N THR A 235 -16.59 4.81 7.58
CA THR A 235 -16.19 4.28 8.90
C THR A 235 -16.42 2.77 9.05
N ASP A 236 -17.04 2.11 8.07
CA ASP A 236 -17.33 0.68 8.17
C ASP A 236 -16.06 -0.13 8.36
N LYS A 237 -16.09 -1.05 9.32
CA LYS A 237 -14.97 -1.93 9.63
C LYS A 237 -15.48 -3.35 9.88
N GLY A 238 -15.91 -3.99 8.80
CA GLY A 238 -16.54 -5.32 8.83
C GLY A 238 -18.03 -5.27 9.16
N LYS A 239 -18.70 -4.14 8.91
CA LYS A 239 -20.16 -4.00 9.12
C LYS A 239 -20.91 -4.93 8.18
N GLU A 240 -21.97 -5.55 8.68
CA GLU A 240 -22.76 -6.52 7.92
C GLU A 240 -23.86 -5.86 7.08
N TYR A 241 -24.02 -6.37 5.85
CA TYR A 241 -25.01 -5.96 4.87
C TYR A 241 -25.59 -7.21 4.19
N GLY A 242 -26.73 -7.71 4.68
CA GLY A 242 -27.43 -8.84 4.04
C GLY A 242 -26.61 -10.12 3.88
N GLY A 243 -25.69 -10.40 4.82
CA GLY A 243 -24.77 -11.56 4.76
C GLY A 243 -23.37 -11.25 4.19
N LYS A 244 -23.12 -10.02 3.76
CA LYS A 244 -21.82 -9.52 3.28
C LYS A 244 -21.19 -8.61 4.32
N ARG A 245 -19.89 -8.36 4.23
CA ARG A 245 -19.19 -7.36 5.08
C ARG A 245 -18.57 -6.24 4.27
N ALA A 246 -18.60 -5.03 4.82
CA ALA A 246 -17.99 -3.86 4.20
C ALA A 246 -16.87 -3.26 5.07
N PHE A 247 -15.81 -2.80 4.39
CA PHE A 247 -14.73 -2.00 4.96
C PHE A 247 -14.63 -0.68 4.21
N GLY A 248 -14.96 0.43 4.89
CA GLY A 248 -14.78 1.77 4.37
C GLY A 248 -13.37 2.31 4.61
N ALA A 249 -13.02 3.37 3.88
CA ALA A 249 -11.67 3.91 3.85
C ALA A 249 -11.16 4.44 5.20
N LEU A 250 -12.02 4.98 6.07
CA LEU A 250 -11.64 5.40 7.43
C LEU A 250 -11.52 4.20 8.39
N GLY A 251 -12.34 3.16 8.20
CA GLY A 251 -12.21 1.89 8.93
C GLY A 251 -10.86 1.21 8.66
N ILE A 252 -10.41 1.22 7.40
CA ILE A 252 -9.08 0.77 6.97
C ILE A 252 -8.00 1.77 7.42
N GLY A 253 -8.24 3.07 7.20
CA GLY A 253 -7.32 4.17 7.48
C GLY A 253 -6.90 4.24 8.94
N GLY A 254 -7.78 3.87 9.87
CA GLY A 254 -7.46 3.75 11.28
C GLY A 254 -6.36 2.72 11.58
N LEU A 255 -6.37 1.56 10.91
CA LEU A 255 -5.29 0.58 11.02
C LEU A 255 -4.05 1.05 10.25
N LYS A 256 -4.22 1.59 9.04
CA LYS A 256 -3.12 2.12 8.21
C LYS A 256 -2.27 3.14 8.95
N LEU A 257 -2.89 4.11 9.64
CA LEU A 257 -2.16 5.12 10.41
C LEU A 257 -1.37 4.52 11.57
N LYS A 258 -1.95 3.55 12.30
CA LYS A 258 -1.23 2.85 13.37
C LYS A 258 -0.06 2.04 12.82
N LEU A 259 -0.28 1.31 11.73
CA LEU A 259 0.73 0.50 11.06
C LEU A 259 1.90 1.36 10.57
N HIS A 260 1.62 2.45 9.85
CA HIS A 260 2.66 3.34 9.34
C HIS A 260 3.49 3.93 10.50
N ARG A 261 2.86 4.44 11.56
CA ARG A 261 3.57 4.95 12.75
C ARG A 261 4.45 3.87 13.40
N ALA A 262 3.95 2.64 13.49
CA ALA A 262 4.73 1.52 14.03
C ALA A 262 5.94 1.18 13.13
N CYS A 263 5.80 1.21 11.81
CA CYS A 263 6.93 1.02 10.88
C CYS A 263 8.00 2.09 11.09
N ILE A 264 7.60 3.37 11.23
CA ILE A 264 8.55 4.47 11.49
C ILE A 264 9.30 4.25 12.81
N ALA A 265 8.60 3.86 13.89
CA ALA A 265 9.25 3.56 15.15
C ALA A 265 10.30 2.44 14.98
N LYS A 266 9.95 1.39 14.24
CA LYS A 266 10.82 0.24 13.98
C LYS A 266 12.05 0.56 13.14
N LEU A 267 12.00 1.57 12.28
CA LEU A 267 13.19 2.02 11.55
C LEU A 267 14.34 2.40 12.48
N PHE A 268 14.05 2.84 13.71
CA PHE A 268 15.05 3.25 14.68
C PHE A 268 15.43 2.17 15.71
N GLU A 269 14.85 0.97 15.61
CA GLU A 269 15.14 -0.17 16.50
C GLU A 269 16.40 -0.93 16.06
N SER A 270 16.74 -0.88 14.77
CA SER A 270 17.94 -1.48 14.18
C SER A 270 18.44 -0.61 13.01
N SER A 271 19.63 -0.91 12.47
CA SER A 271 20.13 -0.28 11.24
C SER A 271 19.95 -1.16 10.00
N GLU A 272 19.19 -2.24 10.09
CA GLU A 272 19.13 -3.29 9.06
C GLU A 272 17.70 -3.56 8.57
N GLY A 273 16.70 -2.89 9.14
CA GLY A 273 15.30 -3.08 8.78
C GLY A 273 15.02 -2.64 7.36
N VAL A 274 14.33 -3.49 6.60
CA VAL A 274 13.79 -3.16 5.28
C VAL A 274 12.29 -3.32 5.39
N PHE A 275 11.56 -2.22 5.23
CA PHE A 275 10.10 -2.18 5.34
C PHE A 275 9.51 -1.91 3.96
N ASP A 276 9.26 -2.98 3.21
CA ASP A 276 8.46 -2.97 1.99
C ASP A 276 7.18 -3.80 2.23
N ALA A 277 6.43 -4.09 1.16
CA ALA A 277 5.16 -4.81 1.20
C ALA A 277 5.17 -6.05 2.10
N GLU A 278 6.22 -6.88 2.04
CA GLU A 278 6.33 -8.12 2.80
C GLU A 278 6.35 -7.89 4.32
N GLU A 279 7.28 -7.08 4.82
CA GLU A 279 7.42 -6.80 6.25
C GLU A 279 6.26 -5.95 6.78
N ILE A 280 5.79 -4.97 5.99
CA ILE A 280 4.66 -4.12 6.35
C ILE A 280 3.38 -4.96 6.45
N TYR A 281 3.15 -5.90 5.52
CA TYR A 281 1.98 -6.77 5.56
C TYR A 281 2.03 -7.78 6.70
N LYS A 282 3.20 -8.36 6.98
CA LYS A 282 3.39 -9.21 8.16
C LYS A 282 2.99 -8.47 9.44
N LEU A 283 3.47 -7.24 9.63
CA LEU A 283 3.12 -6.42 10.78
C LEU A 283 1.62 -6.04 10.78
N ALA A 284 1.03 -5.77 9.61
CA ALA A 284 -0.41 -5.49 9.51
C ALA A 284 -1.27 -6.65 10.01
N LYS A 285 -0.91 -7.90 9.69
CA LYS A 285 -1.63 -9.10 10.18
C LYS A 285 -1.56 -9.24 11.70
N GLU A 286 -0.45 -8.86 12.32
CA GLU A 286 -0.29 -8.85 13.78
C GLU A 286 -1.15 -7.76 14.44
N MET A 287 -1.42 -6.65 13.73
CA MET A 287 -2.14 -5.48 14.25
C MET A 287 -3.64 -5.44 13.91
N ALA A 288 -4.10 -6.24 12.96
CA ALA A 288 -5.48 -6.25 12.44
C ALA A 288 -6.51 -6.89 13.37
#